data_AF-A0A7R9UBV8-F1
#
_entry.id   AF-A0A7R9UBV8-F1
#
_cell.length_a   1.000
_cell.length_b   1.000
_cell.length_c   1.000
_cell.angle_alpha   90.00
_cell.angle_beta   90.00
_cell.angle_gamma   90.00
#
_symmetry.space_group_name_H-M   'P 1'
#
loop_
_entity.id
_entity.type
_entity.pdbx_description
1 polymer ?
#
loop_
_entity_poly.entity_id
_entity_poly.type
_entity_poly.pdbx_seq_one_letter_code
_entity_poly.pdbx_strand_id
1 'polypeptide(L)'
;VGGGAAAGGGSSAFNLPTAGVSPQSAYVSNSSYSADHAAAGAVESAMNLLNRQIAACDFSGMKEHIFGAFLGASASLPGLPLTPSLSIPLQRSKGDTVLPLTPLKAEHLKEELKGAYRSFLMAQFAESKASFMSILASIPLVVPKSRQESDELSEMVDVCREYITGVRLKEAMDATDDVVRKTELAAYFTHCNLQPAHLLLALRQAMLMAFKKSHCYIAATSFAQRLLELPDISSERNASLRSTAMKILKKSNEVARNEAELNYDERNPFDIDCDNLVPLYRGVEVAICPYCKSKYAPDRVGKRCSTCGISKVGVKTVGLLRYVVMR
;
A
#
# COMPACT_ATOMS: atom_id res chain seq x y z
N VAL A 1 -24.53 -5.80 50.85
CA VAL A 1 -24.53 -6.24 52.27
C VAL A 1 -23.62 -5.31 53.05
N GLY A 2 -24.19 -4.31 53.70
CA GLY A 2 -24.00 -4.14 55.15
C GLY A 2 -23.83 -2.66 55.48
N GLY A 3 -24.95 -1.96 55.69
CA GLY A 3 -24.95 -0.59 56.18
C GLY A 3 -24.74 -0.57 57.69
N GLY A 4 -23.72 0.15 58.14
CA GLY A 4 -23.54 0.57 59.52
C GLY A 4 -23.64 2.08 59.59
N ALA A 5 -24.73 2.59 60.15
CA ALA A 5 -24.92 4.00 60.45
C ALA A 5 -24.12 4.37 61.70
N ALA A 6 -23.26 5.40 61.59
CA ALA A 6 -22.73 6.13 62.73
C ALA A 6 -23.10 7.61 62.54
N ALA A 7 -23.89 8.13 63.48
CA ALA A 7 -24.34 9.52 63.53
C ALA A 7 -23.37 10.38 64.35
N GLY A 8 -23.13 11.60 63.87
CA GLY A 8 -22.94 12.79 64.71
C GLY A 8 -21.52 13.16 65.12
N GLY A 9 -20.84 13.96 64.30
CA GLY A 9 -19.65 14.75 64.66
C GLY A 9 -19.34 15.78 63.58
N GLY A 10 -19.66 17.06 63.82
CA GLY A 10 -19.59 18.14 62.84
C GLY A 10 -18.17 18.52 62.44
N SER A 11 -17.61 17.81 61.46
CA SER A 11 -16.57 18.32 60.55
C SER A 11 -16.83 17.67 59.21
N SER A 12 -17.34 18.41 58.22
CA SER A 12 -17.50 17.90 56.86
C SER A 12 -16.11 17.55 56.32
N ALA A 13 -15.71 16.28 56.46
CA ALA A 13 -14.42 15.83 55.98
C ALA A 13 -14.33 16.12 54.49
N PHE A 14 -13.31 16.88 54.09
CA PHE A 14 -13.08 17.20 52.69
C PHE A 14 -12.73 15.91 51.95
N ASN A 15 -13.66 15.42 51.13
CA ASN A 15 -13.47 14.24 50.30
C ASN A 15 -12.94 14.65 48.94
N LEU A 16 -11.78 14.10 48.57
CA LEU A 16 -11.20 14.29 47.23
C LEU A 16 -12.11 13.64 46.17
N PRO A 17 -12.40 14.33 45.06
CA PRO A 17 -13.16 13.74 43.97
C PRO A 17 -12.37 12.62 43.29
N THR A 18 -13.05 11.55 42.91
CA THR A 18 -12.48 10.49 42.09
C THR A 18 -12.28 10.97 40.65
N ALA A 19 -11.16 10.60 40.04
CA ALA A 19 -10.88 10.93 38.64
C ALA A 19 -11.94 10.31 37.71
N GLY A 20 -12.41 11.09 36.73
CA GLY A 20 -13.31 10.62 35.68
C GLY A 20 -12.59 9.75 34.64
N VAL A 21 -13.36 9.15 33.73
CA VAL A 21 -12.81 8.41 32.60
C VAL A 21 -12.11 9.38 31.64
N SER A 22 -10.87 9.05 31.25
CA SER A 22 -10.14 9.88 30.28
C SER A 22 -10.79 9.78 28.88
N PRO A 23 -10.79 10.86 28.09
CA PRO A 23 -11.30 10.81 26.71
C PRO A 23 -10.58 9.77 25.85
N GLN A 24 -9.28 9.56 26.08
CA GLN A 24 -8.48 8.54 25.39
C GLN A 24 -8.99 7.12 25.67
N SER A 25 -9.35 6.81 26.92
CA SER A 25 -9.94 5.51 27.25
C SER A 25 -11.31 5.34 26.60
N ALA A 26 -12.11 6.42 26.50
CA ALA A 26 -13.40 6.39 25.81
C ALA A 26 -13.24 6.15 24.30
N TYR A 27 -12.19 6.70 23.66
CA TYR A 27 -11.90 6.44 22.24
C TYR A 27 -11.69 4.96 21.94
N VAL A 28 -10.88 4.30 22.79
CA VAL A 28 -10.53 2.88 22.65
C VAL A 28 -11.76 1.99 22.83
N SER A 29 -12.68 2.34 23.75
CA SER A 29 -13.92 1.57 23.94
C SER A 29 -14.94 1.78 22.82
N ASN A 30 -14.97 2.98 22.23
CA ASN A 30 -15.99 3.38 21.26
C ASN A 30 -15.62 3.06 19.80
N SER A 31 -14.35 2.74 19.52
CA SER A 31 -13.88 2.53 18.14
C SER A 31 -13.19 1.19 17.93
N SER A 32 -13.40 0.62 16.74
CA SER A 32 -12.67 -0.56 16.22
C SER A 32 -11.60 -0.21 15.18
N TYR A 33 -11.42 1.08 14.87
CA TYR A 33 -10.42 1.55 13.92
C TYR A 33 -9.05 1.71 14.59
N SER A 34 -8.01 1.14 13.99
CA SER A 34 -6.62 1.30 14.41
C SER A 34 -6.17 2.76 14.49
N ALA A 35 -6.68 3.59 13.58
CA ALA A 35 -6.43 5.03 13.56
C ALA A 35 -6.84 5.74 14.86
N ASP A 36 -8.01 5.39 15.40
CA ASP A 36 -8.55 6.02 16.60
C ASP A 36 -7.79 5.56 17.85
N HIS A 37 -7.35 4.29 17.88
CA HIS A 37 -6.50 3.76 18.95
C HIS A 37 -5.10 4.38 18.92
N ALA A 38 -4.54 4.60 17.73
CA ALA A 38 -3.28 5.32 17.55
C ALA A 38 -3.41 6.78 18.02
N ALA A 39 -4.48 7.48 17.63
CA ALA A 39 -4.77 8.84 18.08
C ALA A 39 -5.00 8.95 19.59
N ALA A 40 -5.51 7.88 20.23
CA ALA A 40 -5.67 7.80 21.68
C ALA A 40 -4.34 7.56 22.43
N GLY A 41 -3.25 7.22 21.74
CA GLY A 41 -1.98 6.81 22.35
C GLY A 41 -1.95 5.34 22.78
N ALA A 42 -3.01 4.57 22.52
CA ALA A 42 -3.11 3.14 22.81
C ALA A 42 -2.46 2.31 21.70
N VAL A 43 -1.13 2.46 21.53
CA VAL A 43 -0.36 1.87 20.43
C VAL A 43 -0.46 0.34 20.41
N GLU A 44 -0.40 -0.31 21.57
CA GLU A 44 -0.52 -1.77 21.67
C GLU A 44 -1.89 -2.27 21.15
N SER A 45 -2.97 -1.58 21.52
CA SER A 45 -4.31 -1.92 21.05
C SER A 45 -4.45 -1.70 19.54
N ALA A 46 -3.91 -0.59 19.01
CA ALA A 46 -3.88 -0.33 17.56
C ALA A 46 -3.10 -1.42 16.81
N MET A 47 -1.94 -1.85 17.32
CA MET A 47 -1.11 -2.91 16.74
C MET A 47 -1.83 -4.26 16.77
N ASN A 48 -2.53 -4.58 17.86
CA ASN A 48 -3.32 -5.81 17.98
C ASN A 48 -4.49 -5.83 16.98
N LEU A 49 -5.16 -4.70 16.75
CA LEU A 49 -6.19 -4.57 15.72
C LEU A 49 -5.62 -4.81 14.32
N LEU A 50 -4.51 -4.16 13.98
CA LEU A 50 -3.84 -4.34 12.69
C LEU A 50 -3.33 -5.79 12.49
N ASN A 51 -2.84 -6.43 13.54
CA ASN A 51 -2.46 -7.83 13.48
C ASN A 51 -3.65 -8.74 13.16
N ARG A 52 -4.81 -8.52 13.81
CA ARG A 52 -6.03 -9.31 13.54
C ARG A 52 -6.63 -9.06 12.16
N GLN A 53 -6.58 -7.81 11.68
CA GLN A 53 -7.23 -7.39 10.43
C GLN A 53 -6.36 -7.72 9.21
N ILE A 54 -5.08 -7.40 9.26
CA ILE A 54 -4.18 -7.46 8.10
C ILE A 54 -2.90 -8.27 8.36
N ALA A 55 -2.81 -9.03 9.46
CA ALA A 55 -1.63 -9.80 9.86
C ALA A 55 -0.36 -8.95 9.91
N ALA A 56 -0.48 -7.68 10.31
CA ALA A 56 0.66 -6.80 10.49
C ALA A 56 1.64 -7.41 11.51
N CYS A 57 2.90 -7.51 11.10
CA CYS A 57 3.99 -8.04 11.91
C CYS A 57 5.17 -7.09 12.02
N ASP A 58 5.33 -6.21 11.03
CA ASP A 58 6.23 -5.07 11.15
C ASP A 58 5.43 -3.78 11.19
N PHE A 59 5.83 -2.92 12.13
CA PHE A 59 5.26 -1.60 12.30
C PHE A 59 6.32 -0.51 12.12
N SER A 60 7.55 -0.86 11.75
CA SER A 60 8.65 0.08 11.53
C SER A 60 8.26 1.20 10.56
N GLY A 61 7.70 0.85 9.40
CA GLY A 61 7.21 1.81 8.39
C GLY A 61 5.95 2.58 8.78
N MET A 62 5.21 2.14 9.80
CA MET A 62 4.00 2.82 10.29
C MET A 62 4.30 3.77 11.46
N LYS A 63 5.50 3.70 12.03
CA LYS A 63 5.88 4.40 13.27
C LYS A 63 5.60 5.90 13.17
N GLU A 64 6.09 6.55 12.13
CA GLU A 64 5.92 8.00 11.93
C GLU A 64 4.45 8.40 11.80
N HIS A 65 3.66 7.59 11.08
CA HIS A 65 2.22 7.83 10.90
C HIS A 65 1.43 7.62 12.21
N ILE A 66 1.79 6.63 13.03
CA ILE A 66 1.16 6.39 14.35
C ILE A 66 1.46 7.57 15.29
N PHE A 67 2.71 8.03 15.36
CA PHE A 67 3.06 9.20 16.17
C PHE A 67 2.40 10.47 15.65
N GLY A 68 2.36 10.66 14.33
CA GLY A 68 1.67 11.77 13.70
C GLY A 68 0.16 11.79 14.02
N ALA A 69 -0.48 10.61 14.09
CA ALA A 69 -1.88 10.49 14.47
C ALA A 69 -2.12 10.91 15.93
N PHE A 70 -1.25 10.48 16.86
CA PHE A 70 -1.34 10.88 18.28
C PHE A 70 -1.12 12.38 18.46
N LEU A 71 -0.02 12.91 17.92
CA LEU A 71 0.33 14.32 18.05
C LEU A 71 -0.73 15.22 17.41
N GLY A 72 -1.22 14.86 16.23
CA GLY A 72 -2.27 15.62 15.53
C GLY A 72 -3.64 15.59 16.20
N ALA A 73 -3.90 14.63 17.10
CA ALA A 73 -5.14 14.53 17.86
C ALA A 73 -5.08 15.23 19.23
N SER A 74 -3.95 15.84 19.58
CA SER A 74 -3.74 16.50 20.88
C SER A 74 -3.34 17.97 20.70
N ALA A 75 -3.90 18.85 21.52
CA ALA A 75 -3.50 20.25 21.63
C ALA A 75 -2.98 20.53 23.03
N SER A 76 -2.03 21.47 23.15
CA SER A 76 -1.50 21.92 24.45
C SER A 76 -1.96 23.35 24.70
N LEU A 77 -2.71 23.56 25.78
CA LEU A 77 -3.19 24.87 26.19
C LEU A 77 -2.43 25.31 27.45
N PRO A 78 -1.62 26.38 27.41
CA PRO A 78 -0.98 26.91 28.61
C PRO A 78 -2.06 27.41 29.58
N GLY A 79 -1.97 26.97 30.83
CA GLY A 79 -2.85 27.38 31.91
C GLY A 79 -2.32 28.61 32.64
N LEU A 80 -2.35 28.55 33.97
CA LEU A 80 -1.81 29.61 34.82
C LEU A 80 -0.27 29.68 34.71
N PRO A 81 0.35 30.85 34.89
CA PRO A 81 1.80 30.96 34.99
C PRO A 81 2.35 29.97 36.02
N LEU A 82 3.50 29.35 35.71
CA LEU A 82 4.17 28.35 36.55
C LEU A 82 3.38 27.03 36.75
N THR A 83 2.30 26.78 36.00
CA THR A 83 1.61 25.48 35.97
C THR A 83 1.88 24.74 34.66
N PRO A 84 1.85 23.39 34.65
CA PRO A 84 2.00 22.62 33.42
C PRO A 84 0.83 22.91 32.46
N SER A 85 1.13 22.89 31.15
CA SER A 85 0.10 23.02 30.12
C SER A 85 -0.91 21.89 30.17
N LEU A 86 -2.17 22.21 29.88
CA LEU A 86 -3.25 21.25 29.78
C LEU A 86 -3.22 20.57 28.41
N SER A 87 -3.30 19.24 28.39
CA SER A 87 -3.49 18.49 27.15
C SER A 87 -4.98 18.39 26.83
N ILE A 88 -5.36 18.91 25.67
CA ILE A 88 -6.74 18.91 25.17
C ILE A 88 -6.82 17.91 24.02
N PRO A 89 -7.55 16.80 24.17
CA PRO A 89 -7.75 15.86 23.09
C PRO A 89 -8.78 16.44 22.10
N LEU A 90 -8.38 16.56 20.84
CA LEU A 90 -9.24 17.05 19.76
C LEU A 90 -10.20 15.94 19.33
N GLN A 91 -11.47 16.28 19.13
CA GLN A 91 -12.54 15.34 18.82
C GLN A 91 -13.16 15.66 17.45
N ARG A 92 -13.60 14.61 16.75
CA ARG A 92 -14.37 14.76 15.51
C ARG A 92 -15.87 14.61 15.70
N SER A 93 -16.30 13.94 16.76
CA SER A 93 -17.71 13.68 17.03
C SER A 93 -18.37 14.88 17.72
N LYS A 94 -19.65 15.08 17.42
CA LYS A 94 -20.53 16.04 18.09
C LYS A 94 -21.67 15.24 18.71
N GLY A 95 -21.55 14.84 19.98
CA GLY A 95 -22.55 14.03 20.68
C GLY A 95 -21.95 13.14 21.78
N ASP A 96 -22.71 12.14 22.22
CA ASP A 96 -22.36 11.27 23.35
C ASP A 96 -21.20 10.31 23.06
N THR A 97 -20.99 9.93 21.78
CA THR A 97 -19.87 9.10 21.37
C THR A 97 -18.62 9.95 21.20
N VAL A 98 -17.69 9.85 22.13
CA VAL A 98 -16.42 10.59 22.11
C VAL A 98 -15.45 9.85 21.18
N LEU A 99 -14.97 10.51 20.11
CA LEU A 99 -14.05 9.96 19.10
C LEU A 99 -12.96 10.99 18.73
N PRO A 100 -11.70 10.54 18.51
CA PRO A 100 -10.59 11.45 18.28
C PRO A 100 -10.64 12.09 16.89
N LEU A 101 -10.02 13.25 16.76
CA LEU A 101 -9.72 13.85 15.47
C LEU A 101 -8.67 13.01 14.74
N THR A 102 -8.96 12.65 13.49
CA THR A 102 -8.03 11.91 12.63
C THR A 102 -7.37 12.88 11.63
N PRO A 103 -6.05 13.16 11.76
CA PRO A 103 -5.36 14.12 10.89
C PRO A 103 -5.17 13.56 9.46
N LEU A 104 -4.94 12.25 9.34
CA LEU A 104 -4.79 11.56 8.07
C LEU A 104 -6.17 11.35 7.42
N LYS A 105 -6.29 11.79 6.16
CA LYS A 105 -7.51 11.70 5.35
C LYS A 105 -7.17 11.11 3.99
N ALA A 106 -8.13 10.45 3.34
CA ALA A 106 -7.90 9.85 2.02
C ALA A 106 -7.47 10.89 0.96
N GLU A 107 -7.94 12.14 1.07
CA GLU A 107 -7.55 13.22 0.13
C GLU A 107 -6.04 13.49 0.13
N HIS A 108 -5.38 13.46 1.30
CA HIS A 108 -3.92 13.61 1.38
C HIS A 108 -3.21 12.45 0.67
N LEU A 109 -3.71 11.21 0.82
CA LEU A 109 -3.14 10.04 0.15
C LEU A 109 -3.30 10.13 -1.38
N LYS A 110 -4.43 10.66 -1.87
CA LYS A 110 -4.64 10.91 -3.30
C LYS A 110 -3.66 11.94 -3.86
N GLU A 111 -3.30 12.96 -3.08
CA GLU A 111 -2.28 13.94 -3.46
C GLU A 111 -0.88 13.33 -3.47
N GLU A 112 -0.51 12.56 -2.44
CA GLU A 112 0.76 11.84 -2.37
C GLU A 112 0.91 10.85 -3.54
N LEU A 113 -0.18 10.17 -3.92
CA LEU A 113 -0.21 9.26 -5.06
C LEU A 113 0.10 9.97 -6.39
N LYS A 114 -0.41 11.19 -6.60
CA LYS A 114 -0.07 12.01 -7.78
C LYS A 114 1.40 12.38 -7.78
N GLY A 115 1.99 12.66 -6.62
CA GLY A 115 3.43 12.85 -6.45
C GLY A 115 4.23 11.61 -6.87
N ALA A 116 3.83 10.44 -6.36
CA ALA A 116 4.49 9.16 -6.67
C ALA A 116 4.48 8.82 -8.17
N TYR A 117 3.37 9.13 -8.88
CA TYR A 117 3.29 8.99 -10.34
C TYR A 117 4.27 9.91 -11.09
N ARG A 118 4.43 11.15 -10.63
CA ARG A 118 5.39 12.08 -11.25
C ARG A 118 6.83 11.58 -11.09
N SER A 119 7.21 11.14 -9.90
CA SER A 119 8.54 10.57 -9.65
C SER A 119 8.78 9.30 -10.48
N PHE A 120 7.74 8.48 -10.69
CA PHE A 120 7.83 7.30 -11.56
C PHE A 120 8.09 7.68 -13.03
N LEU A 121 7.38 8.68 -13.57
CA LEU A 121 7.61 9.20 -14.93
C LEU A 121 9.02 9.79 -15.11
N MET A 122 9.54 10.44 -14.06
CA MET A 122 10.89 11.00 -14.04
C MET A 122 11.99 9.95 -13.82
N ALA A 123 11.65 8.65 -13.77
CA ALA A 123 12.55 7.53 -13.52
C ALA A 123 13.27 7.60 -12.15
N GLN A 124 12.72 8.33 -11.18
CA GLN A 124 13.19 8.35 -9.79
C GLN A 124 12.58 7.17 -9.01
N PHE A 125 12.95 5.95 -9.40
CA PHE A 125 12.30 4.73 -8.91
C PHE A 125 12.45 4.50 -7.40
N ALA A 126 13.59 4.84 -6.81
CA ALA A 126 13.83 4.69 -5.38
C ALA A 126 12.91 5.61 -4.54
N GLU A 127 12.77 6.87 -4.96
CA GLU A 127 11.88 7.85 -4.33
C GLU A 127 10.42 7.45 -4.53
N SER A 128 10.04 7.08 -5.75
CA SER A 128 8.70 6.62 -6.08
C SER A 128 8.27 5.41 -5.22
N LYS A 129 9.16 4.43 -5.05
CA LYS A 129 8.94 3.25 -4.18
C LYS A 129 8.76 3.66 -2.72
N ALA A 130 9.57 4.59 -2.20
CA ALA A 130 9.44 5.09 -0.84
C ALA A 130 8.07 5.77 -0.63
N SER A 131 7.63 6.61 -1.58
CA SER A 131 6.30 7.24 -1.53
C SER A 131 5.16 6.21 -1.58
N PHE A 132 5.21 5.22 -2.49
CA PHE A 132 4.18 4.17 -2.52
C PHE A 132 4.15 3.32 -1.23
N MET A 133 5.31 3.07 -0.62
CA MET A 133 5.39 2.37 0.67
C MET A 133 4.83 3.22 1.83
N SER A 134 5.10 4.54 1.85
CA SER A 134 4.52 5.50 2.79
C SER A 134 2.98 5.52 2.70
N ILE A 135 2.45 5.58 1.49
CA ILE A 135 1.00 5.52 1.23
C ILE A 135 0.42 4.20 1.77
N LEU A 136 1.06 3.06 1.47
CA LEU A 136 0.62 1.76 2.00
C LEU A 136 0.67 1.69 3.53
N ALA A 137 1.68 2.28 4.17
CA ALA A 137 1.76 2.32 5.63
C ALA A 137 0.69 3.24 6.25
N SER A 138 0.24 4.27 5.52
CA SER A 138 -0.74 5.25 5.97
C SER A 138 -2.19 4.78 5.83
N ILE A 139 -2.53 3.99 4.80
CA ILE A 139 -3.91 3.57 4.52
C ILE A 139 -4.62 2.92 5.74
N PRO A 140 -4.01 1.98 6.50
CA PRO A 140 -4.65 1.38 7.67
C PRO A 140 -4.90 2.35 8.84
N LEU A 141 -4.38 3.58 8.76
CA LEU A 141 -4.55 4.63 9.76
C LEU A 141 -5.51 5.73 9.29
N VAL A 142 -6.22 5.51 8.18
CA VAL A 142 -7.29 6.40 7.71
C VAL A 142 -8.64 5.85 8.12
N VAL A 143 -9.51 6.73 8.63
CA VAL A 143 -10.92 6.39 8.88
C VAL A 143 -11.76 6.86 7.71
N PRO A 144 -12.37 5.94 6.92
CA PRO A 144 -13.23 6.32 5.80
C PRO A 144 -14.54 6.92 6.31
N LYS A 145 -15.06 7.92 5.60
CA LYS A 145 -16.36 8.57 5.88
C LYS A 145 -17.53 7.89 5.17
N SER A 146 -17.24 7.14 4.11
CA SER A 146 -18.25 6.46 3.31
C SER A 146 -17.74 5.10 2.82
N ARG A 147 -18.67 4.25 2.36
CA ARG A 147 -18.33 2.99 1.71
C ARG A 147 -17.52 3.22 0.43
N GLN A 148 -17.85 4.26 -0.34
CA GLN A 148 -17.11 4.62 -1.55
C GLN A 148 -15.65 4.95 -1.24
N GLU A 149 -15.39 5.77 -0.20
CA GLU A 149 -14.02 6.09 0.22
C GLU A 149 -13.27 4.83 0.68
N SER A 150 -13.95 3.89 1.34
CA SER A 150 -13.34 2.60 1.71
C SER A 150 -12.97 1.75 0.50
N ASP A 151 -13.77 1.76 -0.57
CA ASP A 151 -13.48 1.03 -1.80
C ASP A 151 -12.31 1.71 -2.56
N GLU A 152 -12.28 3.04 -2.62
CA GLU A 152 -11.16 3.82 -3.17
C GLU A 152 -9.83 3.55 -2.44
N LEU A 153 -9.85 3.44 -1.11
CA LEU A 153 -8.65 3.07 -0.33
C LEU A 153 -8.17 1.66 -0.67
N SER A 154 -9.09 0.70 -0.90
CA SER A 154 -8.73 -0.65 -1.32
C SER A 154 -8.13 -0.67 -2.73
N GLU A 155 -8.68 0.09 -3.66
CA GLU A 155 -8.13 0.24 -5.01
C GLU A 155 -6.74 0.88 -4.97
N MET A 156 -6.54 1.87 -4.09
CA MET A 156 -5.22 2.49 -3.90
C MET A 156 -4.18 1.51 -3.35
N VAL A 157 -4.56 0.56 -2.49
CA VAL A 157 -3.67 -0.54 -2.07
C VAL A 157 -3.28 -1.40 -3.27
N ASP A 158 -4.25 -1.74 -4.12
CA ASP A 158 -4.01 -2.54 -5.32
C ASP A 158 -3.06 -1.80 -6.28
N VAL A 159 -3.27 -0.49 -6.52
CA VAL A 159 -2.36 0.35 -7.30
C VAL A 159 -0.95 0.36 -6.69
N CYS A 160 -0.80 0.69 -5.41
CA CYS A 160 0.53 0.76 -4.80
C CYS A 160 1.27 -0.58 -4.88
N ARG A 161 0.57 -1.72 -4.74
CA ARG A 161 1.16 -3.05 -4.96
C ARG A 161 1.78 -3.17 -6.35
N GLU A 162 1.02 -2.83 -7.40
CA GLU A 162 1.46 -2.98 -8.79
C GLU A 162 2.69 -2.14 -9.08
N TYR A 163 2.71 -0.88 -8.61
CA TYR A 163 3.86 0.01 -8.81
C TYR A 163 5.09 -0.44 -8.03
N ILE A 164 4.95 -0.85 -6.76
CA ILE A 164 6.09 -1.36 -5.98
C ILE A 164 6.64 -2.64 -6.62
N THR A 165 5.77 -3.53 -7.09
CA THR A 165 6.19 -4.76 -7.78
C THR A 165 6.92 -4.43 -9.08
N GLY A 166 6.41 -3.46 -9.85
CA GLY A 166 7.07 -2.95 -11.04
C GLY A 166 8.45 -2.35 -10.78
N VAL A 167 8.61 -1.54 -9.73
CA VAL A 167 9.92 -1.00 -9.34
C VAL A 167 10.87 -2.12 -8.91
N ARG A 168 10.39 -3.11 -8.15
CA ARG A 168 11.22 -4.25 -7.72
C ARG A 168 11.68 -5.10 -8.90
N LEU A 169 10.84 -5.29 -9.91
CA LEU A 169 11.24 -5.93 -11.17
C LEU A 169 12.35 -5.13 -11.85
N LYS A 170 12.19 -3.81 -11.94
CA LYS A 170 13.18 -2.91 -12.54
C LYS A 170 14.52 -2.95 -11.79
N GLU A 171 14.51 -2.92 -10.47
CA GLU A 171 15.71 -3.08 -9.63
C GLU A 171 16.41 -4.43 -9.89
N ALA A 172 15.65 -5.53 -9.99
CA ALA A 172 16.19 -6.86 -10.27
C ALA A 172 16.78 -6.99 -11.70
N MET A 173 16.23 -6.26 -12.67
CA MET A 173 16.76 -6.19 -14.03
C MET A 173 18.12 -5.49 -14.07
N ASP A 174 18.30 -4.45 -13.26
CA ASP A 174 19.55 -3.69 -13.22
C ASP A 174 20.62 -4.43 -12.38
N ALA A 175 20.23 -5.33 -11.48
CA ALA A 175 21.13 -6.13 -10.62
C ALA A 175 21.66 -7.42 -11.26
N THR A 176 20.92 -8.02 -12.20
CA THR A 176 21.35 -9.25 -12.88
C THR A 176 22.27 -8.88 -14.07
N ASP A 177 23.12 -9.78 -14.57
CA ASP A 177 23.86 -9.56 -15.84
C ASP A 177 23.39 -10.47 -16.98
N ASP A 178 22.73 -11.58 -16.65
CA ASP A 178 22.12 -12.49 -17.61
C ASP A 178 21.05 -11.78 -18.46
N VAL A 179 21.28 -11.82 -19.77
CA VAL A 179 20.43 -11.21 -20.78
C VAL A 179 19.05 -11.87 -20.82
N VAL A 180 18.99 -13.21 -20.71
CA VAL A 180 17.75 -13.99 -20.77
C VAL A 180 16.86 -13.62 -19.60
N ARG A 181 17.42 -13.65 -18.38
CA ARG A 181 16.71 -13.25 -17.17
C ARG A 181 16.26 -11.78 -17.20
N LYS A 182 17.08 -10.85 -17.72
CA LYS A 182 16.66 -9.46 -17.91
C LYS A 182 15.45 -9.35 -18.84
N THR A 183 15.40 -10.14 -19.91
CA THR A 183 14.26 -10.12 -20.83
C THR A 183 13.00 -10.74 -20.24
N GLU A 184 13.12 -11.79 -19.44
CA GLU A 184 11.99 -12.34 -18.66
C GLU A 184 11.41 -11.29 -17.69
N LEU A 185 12.26 -10.66 -16.88
CA LEU A 185 11.83 -9.64 -15.92
C LEU A 185 11.16 -8.45 -16.62
N ALA A 186 11.67 -8.06 -17.80
CA ALA A 186 11.04 -7.04 -18.63
C ALA A 186 9.66 -7.46 -19.10
N ALA A 187 9.51 -8.72 -19.53
CA ALA A 187 8.25 -9.29 -19.96
C ALA A 187 7.22 -9.30 -18.82
N TYR A 188 7.61 -9.68 -17.61
CA TYR A 188 6.75 -9.62 -16.43
C TYR A 188 6.35 -8.18 -16.08
N PHE A 189 7.27 -7.23 -16.24
CA PHE A 189 6.98 -5.82 -15.99
C PHE A 189 5.89 -5.26 -16.93
N THR A 190 5.75 -5.80 -18.15
CA THR A 190 4.64 -5.44 -19.07
C THR A 190 3.26 -5.89 -18.61
N HIS A 191 3.17 -6.80 -17.64
CA HIS A 191 1.92 -7.33 -17.10
C HIS A 191 1.53 -6.70 -15.76
N CYS A 192 2.33 -5.78 -15.23
CA CYS A 192 1.93 -4.96 -14.08
C CYS A 192 0.81 -4.00 -14.49
N ASN A 193 -0.24 -3.89 -13.67
CA ASN A 193 -1.38 -3.01 -13.95
C ASN A 193 -1.05 -1.54 -13.63
N LEU A 194 -0.28 -0.92 -14.53
CA LEU A 194 0.13 0.48 -14.45
C LEU A 194 -0.79 1.39 -15.27
N GLN A 195 -0.73 2.70 -14.99
CA GLN A 195 -1.41 3.67 -15.87
C GLN A 195 -0.81 3.62 -17.29
N PRO A 196 -1.59 3.89 -18.35
CA PRO A 196 -1.14 3.78 -19.74
C PRO A 196 0.18 4.51 -20.03
N ALA A 197 0.36 5.71 -19.49
CA ALA A 197 1.58 6.51 -19.64
C ALA A 197 2.84 5.80 -19.07
N HIS A 198 2.70 5.08 -17.96
CA HIS A 198 3.78 4.31 -17.33
C HIS A 198 3.98 2.95 -18.01
N LEU A 199 2.89 2.31 -18.43
CA LEU A 199 2.95 1.04 -19.16
C LEU A 199 3.69 1.18 -20.49
N LEU A 200 3.58 2.33 -21.15
CA LEU A 200 4.33 2.64 -22.37
C LEU A 200 5.85 2.57 -22.15
N LEU A 201 6.34 2.97 -20.98
CA LEU A 201 7.76 2.86 -20.62
C LEU A 201 8.18 1.38 -20.49
N ALA A 202 7.37 0.57 -19.80
CA ALA A 202 7.61 -0.86 -19.62
C ALA A 202 7.65 -1.61 -20.96
N LEU A 203 6.64 -1.41 -21.81
CA LEU A 203 6.55 -2.04 -23.13
C LEU A 203 7.68 -1.61 -24.06
N ARG A 204 8.06 -0.32 -24.05
CA ARG A 204 9.20 0.17 -24.83
C ARG A 204 10.49 -0.54 -24.42
N GLN A 205 10.72 -0.69 -23.12
CA GLN A 205 11.92 -1.36 -22.61
C GLN A 205 11.93 -2.85 -22.99
N ALA A 206 10.81 -3.56 -22.76
CA ALA A 206 10.67 -4.97 -23.08
C ALA A 206 10.86 -5.23 -24.58
N MET A 207 10.20 -4.45 -25.45
CA MET A 207 10.32 -4.55 -26.90
C MET A 207 11.78 -4.39 -27.37
N LEU A 208 12.48 -3.37 -26.89
CA LEU A 208 13.86 -3.11 -27.31
C LEU A 208 14.83 -4.20 -26.85
N MET A 209 14.63 -4.77 -25.65
CA MET A 209 15.49 -5.84 -25.14
C MET A 209 15.22 -7.18 -25.82
N ALA A 210 13.94 -7.53 -26.01
CA ALA A 210 13.55 -8.77 -26.69
C ALA A 210 14.07 -8.81 -28.14
N PHE A 211 14.02 -7.68 -28.85
CA PHE A 211 14.49 -7.59 -30.23
C PHE A 211 16.02 -7.56 -30.34
N LYS A 212 16.72 -6.76 -29.52
CA LYS A 212 18.16 -6.52 -29.68
C LYS A 212 19.06 -7.51 -28.95
N LYS A 213 18.63 -8.04 -27.82
CA LYS A 213 19.53 -8.77 -26.91
C LYS A 213 19.22 -10.26 -26.83
N SER A 214 17.95 -10.65 -26.73
CA SER A 214 17.58 -12.06 -26.59
C SER A 214 17.11 -12.72 -27.90
N HIS A 215 17.01 -11.94 -28.99
CA HIS A 215 16.52 -12.41 -30.29
C HIS A 215 15.20 -13.21 -30.18
N CYS A 216 14.32 -12.77 -29.28
CA CYS A 216 12.98 -13.35 -29.07
C CYS A 216 11.97 -12.56 -29.89
N TYR A 217 11.90 -12.85 -31.19
CA TYR A 217 11.09 -12.07 -32.13
C TYR A 217 9.58 -12.24 -31.90
N ILE A 218 9.11 -13.41 -31.43
CA ILE A 218 7.68 -13.64 -31.17
C ILE A 218 7.17 -12.74 -30.02
N ALA A 219 7.90 -12.71 -28.91
CA ALA A 219 7.57 -11.83 -27.78
C ALA A 219 7.76 -10.34 -28.13
N ALA A 220 8.77 -10.01 -28.94
CA ALA A 220 8.96 -8.64 -29.42
C ALA A 220 7.80 -8.15 -30.28
N THR A 221 7.23 -9.01 -31.14
CA THR A 221 6.04 -8.69 -31.95
C THR A 221 4.86 -8.33 -31.06
N SER A 222 4.57 -9.14 -30.03
CA SER A 222 3.41 -8.89 -29.19
C SER A 222 3.55 -7.66 -28.30
N PHE A 223 4.75 -7.41 -27.75
CA PHE A 223 5.03 -6.15 -27.06
C PHE A 223 4.85 -4.94 -27.98
N ALA A 224 5.28 -5.04 -29.25
CA ALA A 224 5.12 -3.96 -30.22
C ALA A 224 3.63 -3.73 -30.58
N GLN A 225 2.84 -4.79 -30.72
CA GLN A 225 1.39 -4.69 -30.96
C GLN A 225 0.68 -4.01 -29.79
N ARG A 226 0.88 -4.50 -28.56
CA ARG A 226 0.31 -3.91 -27.33
C ARG A 226 0.73 -2.45 -27.15
N LEU A 227 1.98 -2.11 -27.50
CA LEU A 227 2.47 -0.73 -27.44
C LEU A 227 1.78 0.19 -28.47
N LEU A 228 1.45 -0.32 -29.66
CA LEU A 228 0.74 0.43 -30.70
C LEU A 228 -0.75 0.61 -30.41
N GLU A 229 -1.34 -0.25 -29.56
CA GLU A 229 -2.73 -0.14 -29.11
C GLU A 229 -2.93 0.91 -27.99
N LEU A 230 -1.86 1.35 -27.31
CA LEU A 230 -1.97 2.35 -26.25
C LEU A 230 -2.34 3.74 -26.81
N PRO A 231 -3.28 4.47 -26.19
CA PRO A 231 -3.72 5.77 -26.69
C PRO A 231 -2.59 6.81 -26.77
N ASP A 232 -1.68 6.80 -25.79
CA ASP A 232 -0.57 7.75 -25.67
C ASP A 232 0.48 7.60 -26.79
N ILE A 233 0.49 6.47 -27.52
CA ILE A 233 1.43 6.27 -28.62
C ILE A 233 1.05 7.13 -29.84
N SER A 234 -0.21 7.57 -29.94
CA SER A 234 -0.75 8.35 -31.07
C SER A 234 -0.30 9.82 -31.08
N SER A 235 0.18 10.33 -29.94
CA SER A 235 0.70 11.69 -29.81
C SER A 235 1.99 11.92 -30.62
N GLU A 236 2.17 13.13 -31.16
CA GLU A 236 3.35 13.50 -31.97
C GLU A 236 4.69 13.29 -31.23
N ARG A 237 4.72 13.54 -29.92
CA ARG A 237 5.89 13.30 -29.06
C ARG A 237 6.44 11.87 -29.17
N ASN A 238 5.57 10.89 -29.44
CA ASN A 238 5.92 9.48 -29.50
C ASN A 238 6.02 8.93 -30.95
N ALA A 239 6.00 9.79 -31.97
CA ALA A 239 6.06 9.37 -33.37
C ALA A 239 7.34 8.57 -33.72
N SER A 240 8.48 8.93 -33.13
CA SER A 240 9.74 8.21 -33.28
C SER A 240 9.65 6.78 -32.70
N LEU A 241 9.05 6.63 -31.53
CA LEU A 241 8.82 5.33 -30.89
C LEU A 241 7.86 4.47 -31.72
N ARG A 242 6.77 5.07 -32.23
CA ARG A 242 5.79 4.39 -33.10
C ARG A 242 6.44 3.84 -34.37
N SER A 243 7.25 4.65 -35.05
CA SER A 243 7.96 4.19 -36.26
C SER A 243 8.97 3.07 -35.96
N THR A 244 9.61 3.12 -34.79
CA THR A 244 10.52 2.07 -34.32
C THR A 244 9.78 0.78 -34.03
N ALA A 245 8.63 0.85 -33.33
CA ALA A 245 7.79 -0.29 -33.04
C ALA A 245 7.26 -0.96 -34.32
N MET A 246 6.79 -0.19 -35.30
CA MET A 246 6.36 -0.73 -36.61
C MET A 246 7.49 -1.43 -37.37
N LYS A 247 8.71 -0.86 -37.34
CA LYS A 247 9.89 -1.49 -37.96
C LYS A 247 10.26 -2.81 -37.28
N ILE A 248 10.23 -2.84 -35.95
CA ILE A 248 10.50 -4.04 -35.15
C ILE A 248 9.44 -5.10 -35.43
N LEU A 249 8.16 -4.73 -35.45
CA LEU A 249 7.05 -5.62 -35.73
C LEU A 249 7.17 -6.26 -37.12
N LYS A 250 7.48 -5.46 -38.15
CA LYS A 250 7.69 -5.98 -39.52
C LYS A 250 8.82 -7.01 -39.57
N LYS A 251 9.99 -6.66 -39.04
CA LYS A 251 11.17 -7.56 -39.04
C LYS A 251 10.95 -8.82 -38.19
N SER A 252 10.28 -8.68 -37.05
CA SER A 252 10.03 -9.80 -36.14
C SER A 252 9.03 -10.79 -36.72
N ASN A 253 8.03 -10.30 -37.48
CA ASN A 253 7.10 -11.15 -38.22
C ASN A 253 7.75 -11.90 -39.40
N GLU A 254 8.78 -11.33 -40.02
CA GLU A 254 9.53 -11.98 -41.10
C GLU A 254 10.39 -13.16 -40.57
N VAL A 255 10.97 -13.03 -39.37
CA VAL A 255 11.82 -14.08 -38.76
C VAL A 255 10.99 -15.13 -38.01
N ALA A 256 9.93 -14.71 -37.30
CA ALA A 256 8.92 -15.55 -36.64
C ALA A 256 9.46 -16.73 -35.79
N ARG A 257 10.66 -16.61 -35.23
CA ARG A 257 11.29 -17.62 -34.36
C ARG A 257 11.85 -16.95 -33.11
N ASN A 258 11.92 -17.69 -32.01
CA ASN A 258 12.67 -17.27 -30.82
C ASN A 258 13.99 -18.03 -30.80
N GLU A 259 15.11 -17.34 -30.61
CA GLU A 259 16.42 -17.98 -30.45
C GLU A 259 16.68 -18.37 -28.99
N ALA A 260 16.27 -17.54 -28.03
CA ALA A 260 16.33 -17.85 -26.60
C ALA A 260 14.99 -18.39 -26.08
N GLU A 261 15.06 -19.43 -25.25
CA GLU A 261 13.93 -19.95 -24.48
C GLU A 261 13.73 -19.07 -23.24
N LEU A 262 12.57 -18.42 -23.16
CA LEU A 262 12.18 -17.57 -22.03
C LEU A 262 11.16 -18.33 -21.18
N ASN A 263 11.24 -18.22 -19.86
CA ASN A 263 10.15 -18.62 -18.97
C ASN A 263 9.00 -17.60 -19.01
N TYR A 264 8.44 -17.35 -20.19
CA TYR A 264 7.39 -16.37 -20.40
C TYR A 264 6.42 -16.87 -21.46
N ASP A 265 5.15 -16.95 -21.08
CA ASP A 265 4.05 -17.26 -21.99
C ASP A 265 3.01 -16.16 -21.86
N GLU A 266 2.75 -15.47 -22.95
CA GLU A 266 1.79 -14.38 -23.02
C GLU A 266 0.34 -14.89 -23.10
N ARG A 267 0.13 -16.08 -23.66
CA ARG A 267 -1.22 -16.65 -23.86
C ARG A 267 -1.79 -17.23 -22.57
N ASN A 268 -0.92 -17.53 -21.60
CA ASN A 268 -1.30 -18.06 -20.32
C ASN A 268 -1.25 -16.97 -19.25
N PRO A 269 -2.40 -16.51 -18.71
CA PRO A 269 -2.41 -15.52 -17.64
C PRO A 269 -1.64 -16.05 -16.41
N PHE A 270 -0.75 -15.22 -15.90
CA PHE A 270 0.07 -15.53 -14.73
C PHE A 270 0.04 -14.37 -13.73
N ASP A 271 0.38 -14.70 -12.49
CA ASP A 271 0.69 -13.73 -11.46
C ASP A 271 2.18 -13.70 -11.18
N ILE A 272 2.71 -12.61 -10.63
CA ILE A 272 4.15 -12.52 -10.35
C ILE A 272 4.41 -12.95 -8.91
N ASP A 273 5.28 -13.95 -8.71
CA ASP A 273 5.82 -14.26 -7.39
C ASP A 273 6.65 -13.06 -6.91
N CYS A 274 6.15 -12.38 -5.89
CA CYS A 274 6.80 -11.20 -5.36
C CYS A 274 8.08 -11.52 -4.56
N ASP A 275 8.52 -12.78 -4.40
CA ASP A 275 9.85 -13.14 -3.89
C ASP A 275 10.86 -13.32 -5.02
N ASN A 276 10.68 -14.39 -5.80
CA ASN A 276 11.64 -14.82 -6.80
C ASN A 276 11.48 -14.08 -8.14
N LEU A 277 10.41 -13.31 -8.31
CA LEU A 277 10.06 -12.60 -9.55
C LEU A 277 9.92 -13.57 -10.73
N VAL A 278 9.17 -14.65 -10.51
CA VAL A 278 8.88 -15.72 -11.49
C VAL A 278 7.36 -15.79 -11.70
N PRO A 279 6.88 -16.14 -12.90
CA PRO A 279 5.46 -16.26 -13.18
C PRO A 279 4.86 -17.47 -12.45
N LEU A 280 3.76 -17.22 -11.78
CA LEU A 280 2.86 -18.21 -11.18
C LEU A 280 1.68 -18.38 -12.12
N TYR A 281 1.74 -19.41 -12.96
CA TYR A 281 0.66 -19.75 -13.88
C TYR A 281 -0.56 -20.30 -13.16
N ARG A 282 -1.73 -20.22 -13.82
CA ARG A 282 -2.99 -20.74 -13.27
C ARG A 282 -2.88 -22.23 -12.92
N GLY A 283 -3.35 -22.59 -11.73
CA GLY A 283 -3.37 -23.97 -11.23
C GLY A 283 -2.29 -24.28 -10.21
N VAL A 284 -1.29 -23.40 -10.03
CA VAL A 284 -0.29 -23.52 -8.97
C VAL A 284 -0.88 -22.98 -7.65
N GLU A 285 -0.57 -23.64 -6.53
CA GLU A 285 -0.93 -23.13 -5.21
C GLU A 285 -0.22 -21.80 -4.94
N VAL A 286 -0.99 -20.78 -4.54
CA VAL A 286 -0.48 -19.44 -4.27
C VAL A 286 -0.78 -19.00 -2.85
N ALA A 287 0.25 -18.47 -2.19
CA ALA A 287 0.11 -17.80 -0.91
C ALA A 287 -0.13 -16.30 -1.14
N ILE A 288 -1.13 -15.73 -0.48
CA ILE A 288 -1.53 -14.34 -0.69
C ILE A 288 -1.23 -13.52 0.57
N CYS A 289 -0.74 -12.31 0.38
CA CYS A 289 -0.61 -11.33 1.46
C CYS A 289 -2.01 -10.78 1.84
N PRO A 290 -2.45 -10.88 3.11
CA PRO A 290 -3.79 -10.45 3.52
C PRO A 290 -4.03 -8.94 3.38
N TYR A 291 -2.97 -8.14 3.34
CA TYR A 291 -3.05 -6.69 3.14
C TYR A 291 -3.01 -6.28 1.66
N CYS A 292 -1.82 -6.32 1.04
CA CYS A 292 -1.64 -5.85 -0.33
C CYS A 292 -2.08 -6.85 -1.41
N LYS A 293 -2.48 -8.08 -1.06
CA LYS A 293 -2.84 -9.17 -1.98
C LYS A 293 -1.72 -9.61 -2.93
N SER A 294 -0.47 -9.27 -2.64
CA SER A 294 0.69 -9.81 -3.37
C SER A 294 0.71 -11.33 -3.28
N LYS A 295 1.02 -11.97 -4.40
CA LYS A 295 1.04 -13.42 -4.55
C LYS A 295 2.47 -13.94 -4.44
N TYR A 296 2.59 -15.12 -3.85
CA TYR A 296 3.86 -15.77 -3.55
C TYR A 296 3.74 -17.28 -3.75
N ALA A 297 4.88 -17.92 -4.00
CA ALA A 297 5.00 -19.36 -3.88
C ALA A 297 4.67 -19.85 -2.45
N PRO A 298 4.17 -21.10 -2.29
CA PRO A 298 3.75 -21.64 -0.99
C PRO A 298 4.89 -21.69 0.04
N ASP A 299 6.14 -21.76 -0.42
CA ASP A 299 7.35 -21.77 0.43
C ASP A 299 7.53 -20.50 1.29
N ARG A 300 6.79 -19.44 0.96
CA ARG A 300 6.87 -18.14 1.65
C ARG A 300 5.80 -17.92 2.72
N VAL A 301 4.92 -18.89 2.97
CA VAL A 301 3.90 -18.78 4.03
C VAL A 301 4.56 -18.48 5.39
N GLY A 302 3.99 -17.52 6.12
CA GLY A 302 4.46 -17.09 7.45
C GLY A 302 5.60 -16.06 7.44
N LYS A 303 6.26 -15.82 6.30
CA LYS A 303 7.30 -14.78 6.18
C LYS A 303 6.67 -13.40 5.94
N ARG A 304 7.46 -12.35 6.19
CA ARG A 304 7.09 -10.97 5.88
C ARG A 304 6.98 -10.78 4.36
N CYS A 305 5.93 -10.09 3.94
CA CYS A 305 5.71 -9.68 2.56
C CYS A 305 6.78 -8.69 2.10
N SER A 306 7.51 -8.98 1.03
CA SER A 306 8.52 -8.07 0.46
C SER A 306 7.94 -6.84 -0.23
N THR A 307 6.66 -6.88 -0.62
CA THR A 307 6.01 -5.76 -1.32
C THR A 307 5.49 -4.71 -0.36
N CYS A 308 4.69 -5.09 0.65
CA CYS A 308 4.19 -4.12 1.64
C CYS A 308 5.11 -3.93 2.85
N GLY A 309 5.98 -4.88 3.17
CA GLY A 309 6.84 -4.82 4.36
C GLY A 309 6.12 -4.99 5.71
N ILE A 310 4.78 -4.97 5.73
CA ILE A 310 3.98 -4.91 6.97
C ILE A 310 3.45 -6.29 7.37
N SER A 311 2.82 -7.01 6.44
CA SER A 311 2.02 -8.22 6.75
C SER A 311 2.77 -9.54 6.59
N LYS A 312 2.34 -10.58 7.32
CA LYS A 312 2.75 -11.98 7.11
C LYS A 312 1.94 -12.62 5.98
N VAL A 313 2.64 -13.28 5.05
CA VAL A 313 2.04 -13.94 3.90
C VAL A 313 1.31 -15.23 4.32
N GLY A 314 0.13 -15.49 3.75
CA GLY A 314 -0.62 -16.73 3.94
C GLY A 314 -1.48 -16.81 5.22
N VAL A 315 -1.50 -15.76 6.04
CA VAL A 315 -2.37 -15.69 7.22
C VAL A 315 -3.80 -15.34 6.78
N LYS A 316 -4.78 -16.15 7.21
CA LYS A 316 -6.20 -15.84 7.02
C LYS A 316 -6.60 -14.74 8.00
N THR A 317 -7.07 -13.62 7.50
CA THR A 317 -7.51 -12.48 8.31
C THR A 317 -8.89 -12.01 7.88
N VAL A 318 -9.48 -11.12 8.69
CA VAL A 318 -10.76 -10.47 8.38
C VAL A 318 -10.64 -9.55 7.16
N GLY A 319 -9.43 -9.05 6.88
CA GLY A 319 -9.14 -8.06 5.85
C GLY A 319 -9.10 -6.64 6.44
N LEU A 320 -8.73 -5.68 5.59
CA LEU A 320 -8.74 -4.26 5.97
C LEU A 320 -10.15 -3.86 6.43
N LEU A 321 -10.23 -3.23 7.60
CA LEU A 321 -11.52 -2.88 8.19
C LEU A 321 -12.22 -1.83 7.32
N ARG A 322 -13.35 -2.23 6.72
CA ARG A 322 -14.14 -1.39 5.81
C ARG A 322 -15.03 -0.44 6.59
N TYR A 323 -15.51 0.61 5.91
CA TYR A 323 -16.47 1.57 6.50
C TYR A 323 -17.60 0.87 7.28
N VAL A 324 -17.62 1.13 8.59
CA VAL A 324 -18.66 0.69 9.52
C VAL A 324 -19.53 1.90 9.85
N VAL A 325 -20.85 1.78 9.60
CA VAL A 325 -21.83 2.72 10.15
C VAL A 325 -21.87 2.48 11.66
N MET A 326 -21.26 3.38 12.42
CA MET A 326 -21.42 3.40 13.87
C MET A 326 -22.90 3.66 14.17
N ARG A 327 -23.56 2.67 14.78
CA ARG A 327 -24.94 2.78 15.29
C ARG A 327 -24.93 3.42 16.66
#